data_AF-J2WWG2-F1
#
_entry.id   AF-J2WWG2-F1
#
_cell.length_a   1.000
_cell.length_b   1.000
_cell.length_c   1.000
_cell.angle_alpha   90.00
_cell.angle_beta   90.00
_cell.angle_gamma   90.00
#
_symmetry.space_group_name_H-M   'P 1'
#
loop_
_entity.id
_entity.type
_entity.pdbx_description
1 polymer ?
#
loop_
_entity_poly.entity_id
_entity_poly.type
_entity_poly.pdbx_seq_one_letter_code
_entity_poly.pdbx_strand_id
1 'polypeptide(L)'
;MSELPRSNARHDAAKRKKIHAAVTARNLASAANTTKWDELIDHFRRLEGWRPSYRSKYVNGYISEWDVEWFYHLPFPFAGVEWFDIGLWELAPSEGRLLARKIIDHTDEISRAVAHIGFEFEVRADILRIWGYLPKSYDDFPSAPAPSP
;
A
#
# COMPACT_ATOMS: atom_id res chain seq x y z
N MET A 1 -9.17 21.90 15.00
CA MET A 1 -8.20 20.97 14.38
C MET A 1 -8.92 20.22 13.28
N SER A 2 -8.46 20.25 12.04
CA SER A 2 -9.07 19.43 10.98
C SER A 2 -8.72 17.97 11.25
N GLU A 3 -9.71 17.10 11.25
CA GLU A 3 -9.51 15.65 11.36
C GLU A 3 -8.80 15.14 10.10
N LEU A 4 -7.76 14.31 10.26
CA LEU A 4 -7.03 13.73 9.14
C LEU A 4 -7.92 12.74 8.37
N PRO A 5 -7.82 12.66 7.04
CA PRO A 5 -8.68 11.76 6.26
C PRO A 5 -8.43 10.29 6.64
N ARG A 6 -9.52 9.55 6.82
CA ARG A 6 -9.56 8.10 7.09
C ARG A 6 -9.81 7.32 5.80
N SER A 7 -9.72 6.00 5.83
CA SER A 7 -9.82 5.14 4.64
C SER A 7 -11.12 5.34 3.83
N ASN A 8 -12.20 5.80 4.47
CA ASN A 8 -13.50 6.12 3.86
C ASN A 8 -13.64 7.58 3.37
N ALA A 9 -12.58 8.39 3.44
CA ALA A 9 -12.61 9.75 2.94
C ALA A 9 -12.95 9.78 1.44
N ARG A 10 -13.66 10.81 0.98
CA ARG A 10 -14.09 10.98 -0.43
C ARG A 10 -14.93 9.80 -0.97
N HIS A 11 -15.62 9.05 -0.09
CA HIS A 11 -16.49 7.92 -0.44
C HIS A 11 -17.95 8.35 -0.68
N ASP A 12 -18.17 9.31 -1.58
CA ASP A 12 -19.52 9.76 -1.94
C ASP A 12 -20.34 8.69 -2.70
N ALA A 13 -21.65 8.93 -2.86
CA ALA A 13 -22.56 7.98 -3.50
C ALA A 13 -22.17 7.66 -4.96
N ALA A 14 -21.67 8.64 -5.71
CA ALA A 14 -21.26 8.43 -7.09
C ALA A 14 -19.99 7.58 -7.17
N LYS A 15 -19.02 7.83 -6.28
CA LYS A 15 -17.78 7.06 -6.21
C LYS A 15 -18.03 5.63 -5.72
N ARG A 16 -18.90 5.45 -4.71
CA ARG A 16 -19.40 4.13 -4.27
C ARG A 16 -19.99 3.33 -5.42
N LYS A 17 -20.87 3.94 -6.22
CA LYS A 17 -21.50 3.29 -7.37
C LYS A 17 -20.47 2.85 -8.41
N LYS A 18 -19.47 3.69 -8.70
CA LYS A 18 -18.39 3.37 -9.65
C LYS A 18 -17.50 2.21 -9.16
N ILE A 19 -17.11 2.23 -7.88
CA ILE A 19 -16.33 1.14 -7.27
C ILE A 19 -17.11 -0.16 -7.33
N HIS A 20 -18.37 -0.14 -6.88
CA HIS A 20 -19.22 -1.33 -6.91
C HIS A 20 -19.41 -1.88 -8.31
N ALA A 21 -19.65 -1.02 -9.31
CA ALA A 21 -19.77 -1.45 -10.70
C ALA A 21 -18.49 -2.12 -11.21
N ALA A 22 -17.31 -1.56 -10.92
CA ALA A 22 -16.02 -2.14 -11.33
C ALA A 22 -15.74 -3.48 -10.65
N VAL A 23 -16.02 -3.58 -9.34
CA VAL A 23 -15.89 -4.82 -8.55
C VAL A 23 -16.79 -5.91 -9.10
N THR A 24 -18.07 -5.60 -9.33
CA THR A 24 -19.05 -6.56 -9.87
C THR A 24 -18.70 -7.00 -11.28
N ALA A 25 -18.34 -6.06 -12.17
CA ALA A 25 -18.00 -6.37 -13.56
C ALA A 25 -16.78 -7.30 -13.69
N ARG A 26 -15.85 -7.22 -12.72
CA ARG A 26 -14.62 -8.02 -12.68
C ARG A 26 -14.71 -9.22 -11.72
N ASN A 27 -15.86 -9.44 -11.10
CA ASN A 27 -16.10 -10.49 -10.12
C ASN A 27 -15.05 -10.52 -8.99
N LEU A 28 -14.72 -9.35 -8.45
CA LEU A 28 -13.69 -9.22 -7.42
C LEU A 28 -14.27 -9.53 -6.02
N ALA A 29 -13.58 -10.37 -5.26
CA ALA A 29 -13.90 -10.62 -3.85
C ALA A 29 -13.04 -9.72 -2.95
N SER A 30 -13.63 -9.10 -1.93
CA SER A 30 -12.89 -8.24 -0.99
C SER A 30 -11.97 -9.07 -0.08
N ALA A 31 -10.70 -8.66 0.03
CA ALA A 31 -9.70 -9.25 0.95
C ALA A 31 -9.36 -8.32 2.13
N ALA A 32 -9.60 -7.01 1.98
CA ALA A 32 -9.42 -6.01 3.01
C ALA A 32 -10.69 -5.20 3.26
N ASN A 33 -10.83 -4.66 4.46
CA ASN A 33 -11.96 -3.86 4.89
C ASN A 33 -11.50 -2.51 5.47
N THR A 34 -12.45 -1.62 5.76
CA THR A 34 -12.19 -0.29 6.33
C THR A 34 -11.34 -0.34 7.60
N THR A 35 -11.59 -1.30 8.50
CA THR A 35 -10.84 -1.45 9.75
C THR A 35 -9.35 -1.71 9.48
N LYS A 36 -9.02 -2.68 8.63
CA LYS A 36 -7.63 -3.00 8.28
C LYS A 36 -6.92 -1.79 7.65
N TRP A 37 -7.60 -1.09 6.73
CA TRP A 37 -7.03 0.10 6.09
C TRP A 37 -6.81 1.24 7.08
N ASP A 38 -7.75 1.47 7.99
CA ASP A 38 -7.63 2.49 9.04
C ASP A 38 -6.46 2.20 9.99
N GLU A 39 -6.28 0.94 10.39
CA GLU A 39 -5.16 0.48 11.21
C GLU A 39 -3.81 0.65 10.50
N LEU A 40 -3.74 0.36 9.19
CA LEU A 40 -2.54 0.58 8.38
C LEU A 40 -2.16 2.07 8.34
N ILE A 41 -3.13 2.93 8.05
CA ILE A 41 -2.95 4.38 8.00
C ILE A 41 -2.46 4.90 9.36
N ASP A 42 -3.10 4.44 10.44
CA ASP A 42 -2.73 4.82 11.80
C ASP A 42 -1.32 4.35 12.16
N HIS A 43 -0.94 3.13 11.77
CA HIS A 43 0.39 2.60 12.01
C HIS A 43 1.46 3.50 11.41
N PHE A 44 1.38 3.80 10.12
CA PHE A 44 2.41 4.62 9.44
C PHE A 44 2.37 6.11 9.79
N ARG A 45 1.20 6.67 10.13
CA ARG A 45 1.12 8.06 10.61
C ARG A 45 1.74 8.24 12.00
N ARG A 46 1.74 7.20 12.83
CA ARG A 46 2.38 7.21 14.16
C ARG A 46 3.90 7.04 14.13
N LEU A 47 4.48 6.57 13.02
CA LEU A 47 5.93 6.50 12.91
C LEU A 47 6.55 7.88 13.07
N GLU A 48 7.62 7.95 13.86
CA GLU A 48 8.48 9.11 13.99
C GLU A 48 9.66 8.96 13.03
N GLY A 49 9.93 9.99 12.22
CA GLY A 49 11.00 9.95 11.21
C GLY A 49 10.53 9.39 9.87
N TRP A 50 11.20 8.33 9.39
CA TRP A 50 10.96 7.76 8.06
C TRP A 50 9.56 7.13 7.96
N ARG A 51 8.96 7.30 6.79
CA ARG A 51 7.74 6.59 6.38
C ARG A 51 7.99 5.98 5.02
N PRO A 52 7.53 4.74 4.79
CA PRO A 52 7.77 4.09 3.52
C PRO A 52 7.08 4.81 2.38
N SER A 53 7.64 4.71 1.18
CA SER A 53 6.89 5.07 -0.02
C SER A 53 5.75 4.08 -0.24
N TYR A 54 4.72 4.52 -0.94
CA TYR A 54 3.61 3.69 -1.32
C TYR A 54 3.14 4.00 -2.74
N ARG A 55 2.42 3.06 -3.33
CA ARG A 55 1.58 3.28 -4.52
C ARG A 55 0.41 2.31 -4.49
N SER A 56 -0.54 2.47 -5.39
CA SER A 56 -1.71 1.61 -5.42
C SER A 56 -2.25 1.41 -6.83
N LYS A 57 -2.96 0.29 -7.01
CA LYS A 57 -3.90 0.13 -8.12
C LYS A 57 -5.31 0.24 -7.63
N TYR A 58 -6.12 0.95 -8.38
CA TYR A 58 -7.54 1.09 -8.14
C TYR A 58 -8.34 0.11 -9.02
N VAL A 59 -9.54 -0.28 -8.58
CA VAL A 59 -10.39 -1.27 -9.29
C VAL A 59 -10.81 -0.85 -10.70
N ASN A 60 -10.62 0.43 -11.06
CA ASN A 60 -10.82 0.94 -12.43
C ASN A 60 -9.60 0.73 -13.33
N GLY A 61 -8.52 0.12 -12.84
CA GLY A 61 -7.29 -0.16 -13.57
C GLY A 61 -6.21 0.94 -13.45
N TYR A 62 -6.49 2.07 -12.80
CA TYR A 62 -5.50 3.12 -12.59
C TYR A 62 -4.44 2.67 -11.59
N ILE A 63 -3.16 2.80 -11.97
CA ILE A 63 -1.99 2.59 -11.10
C ILE A 63 -1.38 3.96 -10.81
N SER A 64 -1.16 4.26 -9.53
CA SER A 64 -0.51 5.51 -9.11
C SER A 64 1.01 5.41 -9.23
N GLU A 65 1.65 6.57 -9.37
CA GLU A 65 3.08 6.71 -9.07
C GLU A 65 3.35 6.45 -7.58
N TRP A 66 4.64 6.33 -7.24
CA TRP A 66 5.10 6.26 -5.86
C TRP A 66 4.98 7.63 -5.18
N ASP A 67 4.46 7.63 -3.94
CA ASP A 67 4.35 8.80 -3.07
C ASP A 67 4.87 8.44 -1.66
N VAL A 68 5.21 9.43 -0.85
CA VAL A 68 5.65 9.30 0.55
C VAL A 68 4.73 10.03 1.53
N GLU A 69 3.72 10.74 1.03
CA GLU A 69 2.85 11.60 1.83
C GLU A 69 1.64 10.84 2.41
N TRP A 70 1.79 10.34 3.64
CA TRP A 70 0.79 9.51 4.35
C TRP A 70 -0.37 10.30 4.99
N PHE A 71 -0.31 11.63 5.04
CA PHE A 71 -1.36 12.42 5.70
C PHE A 71 -2.50 12.76 4.75
N TYR A 72 -2.21 13.12 3.50
CA TYR A 72 -3.24 13.67 2.60
C TYR A 72 -3.33 13.04 1.20
N HIS A 73 -2.29 12.34 0.74
CA HIS A 73 -2.22 11.87 -0.65
C HIS A 73 -2.63 10.40 -0.84
N LEU A 74 -2.96 9.70 0.26
CA LEU A 74 -3.40 8.31 0.22
C LEU A 74 -4.61 8.12 -0.72
N PRO A 75 -4.80 6.92 -1.31
CA PRO A 75 -5.76 6.66 -2.39
C PRO A 75 -7.22 6.57 -1.88
N PHE A 76 -7.73 7.69 -1.36
CA PHE A 76 -9.06 7.76 -0.81
C PHE A 76 -10.16 7.75 -1.90
N PRO A 77 -11.23 6.94 -1.73
CA PRO A 77 -11.43 5.97 -0.65
C PRO A 77 -10.72 4.64 -0.92
N PHE A 78 -10.20 4.00 0.13
CA PHE A 78 -9.52 2.70 0.03
C PHE A 78 -10.45 1.56 -0.39
N ALA A 79 -11.77 1.76 -0.31
CA ALA A 79 -12.75 0.79 -0.78
C ALA A 79 -12.56 0.41 -2.26
N GLY A 80 -11.92 1.24 -3.08
CA GLY A 80 -11.60 0.91 -4.46
C GLY A 80 -10.15 0.51 -4.71
N VAL A 81 -9.32 0.36 -3.68
CA VAL A 81 -7.93 -0.09 -3.82
C VAL A 81 -7.92 -1.59 -4.07
N GLU A 82 -7.45 -1.99 -5.25
CA GLU A 82 -7.28 -3.38 -5.67
C GLU A 82 -6.04 -4.00 -5.03
N TRP A 83 -4.92 -3.28 -5.07
CA TRP A 83 -3.71 -3.59 -4.32
C TRP A 83 -2.98 -2.33 -3.90
N PHE A 84 -2.18 -2.44 -2.84
CA PHE A 84 -1.40 -1.35 -2.25
C PHE A 84 0.04 -1.82 -2.01
N ASP A 85 1.00 -1.16 -2.65
CA ASP A 85 2.43 -1.47 -2.53
C ASP A 85 3.07 -0.54 -1.50
N ILE A 86 4.00 -1.08 -0.73
CA ILE A 86 4.82 -0.38 0.26
C ILE A 86 6.29 -0.68 -0.05
N GLY A 87 7.10 0.37 -0.19
CA GLY A 87 8.55 0.26 -0.33
C GLY A 87 9.19 -0.10 1.01
N LEU A 88 10.09 -1.07 1.01
CA LEU A 88 10.67 -1.65 2.22
C LEU A 88 12.02 -1.07 2.62
N TRP A 89 12.61 -0.23 1.76
CA TRP A 89 13.97 0.26 1.91
C TRP A 89 14.02 1.75 2.19
N GLU A 90 14.66 2.11 3.30
CA GLU A 90 15.04 3.49 3.60
C GLU A 90 16.44 3.77 3.05
N LEU A 91 16.60 4.89 2.34
CA LEU A 91 17.92 5.42 2.00
C LEU A 91 18.44 6.21 3.19
N ALA A 92 19.44 5.66 3.87
CA ALA A 92 20.05 6.34 5.02
C ALA A 92 20.59 7.73 4.64
N PRO A 93 20.59 8.70 5.58
CA PRO A 93 21.17 10.02 5.36
C PRO A 93 22.62 9.92 4.84
N SER A 94 22.97 10.77 3.88
CA SER A 94 24.32 10.80 3.32
C SER A 94 25.31 11.32 4.37
N GLU A 95 26.30 10.50 4.74
CA GLU A 95 27.43 10.91 5.59
C GLU A 95 28.52 11.67 4.80
N GLY A 96 28.23 12.09 3.56
CA GLY A 96 29.15 12.78 2.68
C GLY A 96 29.02 12.34 1.22
N ARG A 97 29.47 13.19 0.29
CA ARG A 97 29.27 13.03 -1.17
C ARG A 97 30.00 11.81 -1.78
N LEU A 98 30.88 11.15 -1.03
CA LEU A 98 31.77 10.07 -1.50
C LEU A 98 31.46 8.70 -0.89
N LEU A 99 30.57 8.60 0.11
CA LEU A 99 30.22 7.33 0.72
C LEU A 99 29.01 6.71 0.01
N ALA A 100 29.09 5.39 -0.21
CA ALA A 100 27.97 4.64 -0.76
C ALA A 100 26.75 4.80 0.15
N ARG A 101 25.59 5.06 -0.45
CA ARG A 101 24.33 5.17 0.29
C ARG A 101 24.03 3.84 0.98
N LYS A 102 23.88 3.87 2.30
CA LYS A 102 23.45 2.72 3.08
C LYS A 102 21.95 2.54 2.92
N ILE A 103 21.53 1.31 2.68
CA ILE A 103 20.13 0.90 2.68
C ILE A 103 19.81 0.35 4.07
N ILE A 104 18.72 0.81 4.66
CA ILE A 104 18.14 0.20 5.86
C ILE A 104 16.91 -0.58 5.39
N ASP A 105 16.91 -1.88 5.66
CA ASP A 105 15.87 -2.80 5.23
C ASP A 105 14.82 -2.96 6.35
N HIS A 106 13.58 -2.53 6.08
CA HIS A 106 12.44 -2.61 6.99
C HIS A 106 11.49 -3.77 6.68
N THR A 107 11.88 -4.72 5.81
CA THR A 107 11.05 -5.86 5.40
C THR A 107 10.41 -6.57 6.59
N ASP A 108 11.21 -6.90 7.59
CA ASP A 108 10.78 -7.62 8.78
C ASP A 108 9.77 -6.84 9.63
N GLU A 109 10.03 -5.56 9.85
CA GLU A 109 9.17 -4.68 10.66
C GLU A 109 7.82 -4.46 9.99
N ILE A 110 7.83 -4.09 8.72
CA ILE A 110 6.62 -3.79 7.96
C ILE A 110 5.81 -5.07 7.73
N SER A 111 6.46 -6.19 7.39
CA SER A 111 5.76 -7.47 7.21
C SER A 111 5.07 -7.92 8.49
N ARG A 112 5.71 -7.76 9.65
CA ARG A 112 5.07 -8.07 10.94
C ARG A 112 3.87 -7.17 11.22
N ALA A 113 3.96 -5.88 10.95
CA ALA A 113 2.84 -4.95 11.14
C ALA A 113 1.65 -5.31 10.23
N VAL A 114 1.91 -5.54 8.95
CA VAL A 114 0.87 -5.91 7.96
C VAL A 114 0.23 -7.26 8.30
N ALA A 115 1.04 -8.25 8.69
CA ALA A 115 0.55 -9.55 9.13
C ALA A 115 -0.29 -9.45 10.41
N HIS A 116 0.11 -8.62 11.37
CA HIS A 116 -0.62 -8.42 12.63
C HIS A 116 -2.01 -7.81 12.41
N ILE A 117 -2.15 -6.87 11.46
CA ILE A 117 -3.44 -6.29 11.04
C ILE A 117 -4.31 -7.33 10.29
N GLY A 118 -3.70 -8.42 9.80
CA GLY A 118 -4.39 -9.53 9.14
C GLY A 118 -4.65 -9.28 7.66
N PHE A 119 -3.78 -8.55 6.98
CA PHE A 119 -3.84 -8.41 5.52
C PHE A 119 -3.37 -9.68 4.80
N GLU A 120 -3.93 -9.90 3.61
CA GLU A 120 -3.35 -10.80 2.62
C GLU A 120 -2.26 -10.03 1.87
N PHE A 121 -1.02 -10.51 1.89
CA PHE A 121 0.11 -9.80 1.27
C PHE A 121 1.19 -10.74 0.73
N GLU A 122 2.08 -10.17 -0.08
CA GLU A 122 3.27 -10.86 -0.59
C GLU A 122 4.45 -9.88 -0.64
N VAL A 123 5.66 -10.36 -0.38
CA VAL A 123 6.90 -9.57 -0.48
C VAL A 123 7.71 -10.06 -1.68
N ARG A 124 8.15 -9.14 -2.54
CA ARG A 124 9.08 -9.41 -3.63
C ARG A 124 10.06 -8.26 -3.79
N ALA A 125 11.33 -8.60 -3.93
CA ALA A 125 12.42 -7.61 -3.93
C ALA A 125 12.26 -6.66 -2.73
N ASP A 126 12.15 -5.36 -2.99
CA ASP A 126 12.02 -4.27 -2.02
C ASP A 126 10.56 -3.79 -1.84
N ILE A 127 9.57 -4.57 -2.31
CA ILE A 127 8.15 -4.21 -2.29
C ILE A 127 7.34 -5.24 -1.50
N LEU A 128 6.54 -4.75 -0.55
CA LEU A 128 5.43 -5.49 0.03
C LEU A 128 4.12 -5.08 -0.64
N ARG A 129 3.39 -6.03 -1.22
CA ARG A 129 2.07 -5.80 -1.82
C ARG A 129 0.96 -6.35 -0.93
N ILE A 130 0.04 -5.47 -0.53
CA ILE A 130 -1.22 -5.81 0.14
C ILE A 130 -2.33 -5.95 -0.89
N TRP A 131 -3.14 -7.00 -0.76
CA TRP A 131 -4.30 -7.24 -1.61
C TRP A 131 -5.57 -6.66 -0.99
N GLY A 132 -6.20 -5.69 -1.66
CA GLY A 132 -7.52 -5.20 -1.31
C GLY A 132 -8.64 -6.08 -1.85
N TYR A 133 -8.40 -6.69 -3.02
CA TYR A 133 -9.33 -7.58 -3.70
C TYR A 133 -8.64 -8.84 -4.26
N LEU A 134 -9.43 -9.88 -4.47
CA LEU A 134 -9.08 -11.15 -5.12
C LEU A 134 -9.88 -11.31 -6.42
N PRO A 135 -9.36 -12.05 -7.43
CA PRO A 135 -8.06 -12.73 -7.45
C PRO A 135 -6.88 -11.74 -7.44
N LYS A 136 -5.72 -12.20 -6.96
CA LYS A 136 -4.49 -11.39 -6.87
C LYS A 136 -4.08 -10.87 -8.25
N SER A 137 -3.90 -9.56 -8.39
CA SER A 137 -3.41 -8.92 -9.63
C SER A 137 -1.93 -8.59 -9.53
N TYR A 138 -1.11 -9.36 -10.24
CA TYR A 138 0.34 -9.21 -10.26
C TYR A 138 0.86 -8.08 -11.17
N ASP A 139 -0.05 -7.22 -11.66
CA ASP A 139 0.27 -6.08 -12.52
C ASP A 139 1.31 -5.19 -11.85
N ASP A 140 2.41 -4.94 -12.56
CA ASP A 140 3.52 -4.12 -12.09
C ASP A 140 4.15 -4.57 -10.76
N PHE A 141 3.96 -5.84 -10.37
CA PHE A 141 4.68 -6.46 -9.25
C PHE A 141 5.96 -7.14 -9.77
N PRO A 142 7.10 -7.04 -9.06
CA PRO A 142 8.30 -7.76 -9.47
C PRO A 142 8.03 -9.26 -9.67
N SER A 143 8.74 -9.87 -10.62
CA SER A 143 8.68 -11.33 -10.78
C SER A 143 9.27 -12.01 -9.55
N ALA A 144 8.78 -13.20 -9.23
CA ALA A 144 9.37 -13.99 -8.16
C ALA A 144 10.85 -14.28 -8.49
N PRO A 145 11.74 -14.30 -7.48
CA PRO A 145 13.12 -14.73 -7.71
C PRO A 145 13.11 -16.13 -8.33
N ALA A 146 13.99 -16.35 -9.31
CA ALA A 146 14.13 -17.67 -9.92
C ALA A 146 14.48 -18.71 -8.83
N PRO A 147 13.93 -19.93 -8.89
CA PRO A 147 14.34 -20.98 -7.98
C PRO A 147 15.86 -21.18 -8.12
N SER A 148 16.56 -21.18 -7.00
CA SER A 148 18.00 -21.53 -7.00
C SER A 148 18.16 -22.97 -7.53
N PRO A 149 19.18 -23.23 -8.38
CA PRO A 149 19.44 -24.56 -8.92
C PRO A 149 19.80 -25.58 -7.84
#